data_AF-A0A959D055-F1
#
_entry.id   AF-A0A959D055-F1
#
_cell.length_a   1.000
_cell.length_b   1.000
_cell.length_c   1.000
_cell.angle_alpha   90.00
_cell.angle_beta   90.00
_cell.angle_gamma   90.00
#
_symmetry.space_group_name_H-M   'P 1'
#
loop_
_entity.id
_entity.type
_entity.pdbx_description
1 polymer ?
#
loop_
_entity_poly.entity_id
_entity_poly.type
_entity_poly.pdbx_seq_one_letter_code
_entity_poly.pdbx_strand_id
1 'polypeptide(L)'
;MKCPKCQTVLPPGARFCFHCGASQEAVPGQEQKPEPKPMVDMKGDLEKQLVGLFFQALRRRVEEEHRPEQYQAYSERLYESGFRDTVYRKSAHLSEELRRLEGEGSATPREVNRRIRRLFEEQLDYFIIHHCQDINEVHLSESILRWQGVSIDDVSLFQLVLDYLDFGNEPDEKVYTDFLKMPVDKLKNAGRFFLFPERDERILLICDQSLLGGCKEGFALTDRAFYWKAQLQTARKVLYRNLESVRREKDWLLINGHFFHASYSLDLKLMKLLKKLNGLYQ
;
A
#
# COMPACT_ATOMS: atom_id res chain seq x y z
N MET A 1 16.79 17.49 25.92
CA MET A 1 18.25 17.30 25.69
C MET A 1 18.82 18.51 24.97
N LYS A 2 20.12 18.85 25.08
CA LYS A 2 20.73 19.93 24.29
C LYS A 2 21.48 19.35 23.10
N CYS A 3 21.40 19.99 21.94
CA CYS A 3 22.18 19.59 20.77
C CYS A 3 23.68 19.66 21.08
N PRO A 4 24.50 18.62 20.83
CA PRO A 4 25.93 18.66 21.11
C PRO A 4 26.69 19.67 20.24
N LYS A 5 26.14 20.04 19.06
CA LYS A 5 26.78 20.95 18.11
C LYS A 5 26.47 22.44 18.37
N CYS A 6 25.23 22.78 18.70
CA CYS A 6 24.80 24.19 18.84
C CYS A 6 24.12 24.51 20.17
N GLN A 7 24.03 23.52 21.07
CA GLN A 7 23.43 23.63 22.41
C GLN A 7 21.95 24.04 22.49
N THR A 8 21.25 24.13 21.36
CA THR A 8 19.80 24.34 21.32
C THR A 8 19.08 23.25 22.12
N VAL A 9 18.09 23.65 22.95
CA VAL A 9 17.24 22.70 23.68
C VAL A 9 16.30 22.00 22.70
N LEU A 10 16.43 20.69 22.62
CA LEU A 10 15.65 19.83 21.73
C LEU A 10 14.51 19.13 22.49
N PRO A 11 13.35 18.95 21.83
CA PRO A 11 12.28 18.13 22.36
C PRO A 11 12.72 16.66 22.53
N PRO A 12 12.10 15.90 23.45
CA PRO A 12 12.39 14.47 23.63
C PRO A 12 12.22 13.69 22.31
N GLY A 13 13.18 12.85 21.96
CA GLY A 13 13.13 12.01 20.75
C GLY A 13 13.53 12.71 19.43
N ALA A 14 13.99 13.96 19.46
CA ALA A 14 14.47 14.67 18.28
C ALA A 14 15.65 13.93 17.62
N ARG A 15 15.47 13.43 16.38
CA ARG A 15 16.53 12.78 15.57
C ARG A 15 17.54 13.76 14.98
N PHE A 16 17.12 15.01 14.80
CA PHE A 16 17.94 16.09 14.25
C PHE A 16 17.67 17.39 15.02
N CYS A 17 18.68 18.24 15.12
CA CYS A 17 18.54 19.57 15.70
C CYS A 17 17.82 20.49 14.69
N PHE A 18 16.68 21.06 15.08
CA PHE A 18 15.93 21.99 14.23
C PHE A 18 16.65 23.33 13.96
N HIS A 19 17.69 23.66 14.73
CA HIS A 19 18.46 24.90 14.57
C HIS A 19 19.70 24.72 13.68
N CYS A 20 20.46 23.63 13.82
CA CYS A 20 21.74 23.45 13.12
C CYS A 20 21.84 22.19 12.25
N GLY A 21 20.77 21.39 12.17
CA GLY A 21 20.72 20.17 11.37
C GLY A 21 21.55 19.00 11.90
N ALA A 22 22.23 19.14 13.04
CA ALA A 22 23.04 18.05 13.60
C ALA A 22 22.18 16.84 13.98
N SER A 23 22.56 15.66 13.50
CA SER A 23 21.97 14.40 13.94
C SER A 23 22.17 14.23 15.44
N GLN A 24 21.13 13.76 16.12
CA GLN A 24 21.20 13.38 17.53
C GLN A 24 21.37 11.87 17.58
N GLU A 25 22.44 11.42 18.22
CA GLU A 25 22.60 9.99 18.50
C GLU A 25 21.36 9.48 19.23
N ALA A 26 20.85 8.35 18.75
CA ALA A 26 19.60 7.78 19.21
C ALA A 26 19.58 7.66 20.73
N VAL A 27 18.47 8.05 21.35
CA VAL A 27 18.23 7.83 22.79
C VAL A 27 18.53 6.35 23.10
N PRO A 28 19.37 6.04 24.10
CA PRO A 28 19.57 4.67 24.57
C PRO A 28 18.20 4.12 24.99
N GLY A 29 17.67 3.14 24.25
CA GLY A 29 16.31 2.62 24.46
C GLY A 29 15.37 2.71 23.25
N GLN A 30 15.82 3.19 22.08
CA GLN A 30 15.16 2.79 20.83
C GLN A 30 15.50 1.31 20.58
N GLU A 31 14.61 0.41 21.03
CA GLU A 31 14.63 -1.00 20.66
C GLU A 31 14.83 -1.09 19.15
N GLN A 32 15.97 -1.64 18.72
CA GLN A 32 16.15 -2.09 17.36
C GLN A 32 14.99 -3.05 17.09
N LYS A 33 14.12 -2.73 16.11
CA LYS A 33 13.04 -3.65 15.71
C LYS A 33 13.70 -5.03 15.51
N PRO A 34 13.23 -6.08 16.20
CA PRO A 34 13.88 -7.38 16.15
C PRO A 34 14.05 -7.82 14.70
N GLU A 35 15.20 -8.40 14.40
CA GLU A 35 15.51 -8.87 13.05
C GLU A 35 14.40 -9.83 12.59
N PRO A 36 13.84 -9.64 11.38
CA PRO A 36 12.72 -10.46 10.94
C PRO A 36 13.16 -11.92 10.83
N LYS A 37 12.30 -12.83 11.28
CA LYS A 37 12.53 -14.27 11.09
C LYS A 37 12.59 -14.58 9.58
N PRO A 38 13.56 -15.39 9.11
CA PRO A 38 13.64 -15.77 7.71
C PRO A 38 12.40 -16.59 7.31
N MET A 39 11.88 -16.33 6.11
CA MET A 39 10.72 -17.05 5.56
C MET A 39 11.07 -18.44 5.04
N VAL A 40 12.34 -18.69 4.73
CA VAL A 40 12.85 -19.93 4.15
C VAL A 40 14.10 -20.40 4.91
N ASP A 41 14.32 -21.70 4.91
CA ASP A 41 15.59 -22.31 5.29
C ASP A 41 16.50 -22.40 4.05
N MET A 42 17.59 -21.64 4.06
CA MET A 42 18.57 -21.55 2.99
C MET A 42 19.29 -22.88 2.71
N LYS A 43 19.40 -23.73 3.72
CA LYS A 43 20.01 -25.07 3.60
C LYS A 43 19.06 -26.10 3.02
N GLY A 44 17.76 -25.79 2.97
CA GLY A 44 16.73 -26.67 2.46
C GLY A 44 16.56 -26.61 0.94
N ASP A 45 15.50 -27.27 0.48
CA ASP A 45 14.99 -27.16 -0.88
C ASP A 45 14.25 -25.82 -1.03
N LEU A 46 14.98 -24.80 -1.48
CA LEU A 46 14.47 -23.44 -1.62
C LEU A 46 13.34 -23.35 -2.65
N GLU A 47 13.46 -24.04 -3.79
CA GLU A 47 12.43 -23.98 -4.84
C GLU A 47 11.11 -24.51 -4.30
N LYS A 48 11.12 -25.69 -3.67
CA LYS A 48 9.92 -26.28 -3.07
C LYS A 48 9.32 -25.40 -1.98
N GLN A 49 10.16 -24.79 -1.13
CA GLN A 49 9.72 -23.85 -0.11
C GLN A 49 9.05 -22.61 -0.72
N LEU A 50 9.65 -22.01 -1.74
CA LEU A 50 9.14 -20.81 -2.41
C LEU A 50 7.80 -21.08 -3.10
N VAL A 51 7.66 -22.21 -3.80
CA VAL A 51 6.39 -22.62 -4.39
C VAL A 51 5.32 -22.81 -3.29
N GLY A 52 5.65 -23.51 -2.20
CA GLY A 52 4.74 -23.68 -1.07
C GLY A 52 4.30 -22.35 -0.45
N LEU A 53 5.23 -21.41 -0.27
CA LEU A 53 4.94 -20.07 0.25
C LEU A 53 4.10 -19.24 -0.73
N PHE A 54 4.26 -19.40 -2.04
CA PHE A 54 3.42 -18.74 -3.03
C PHE A 54 1.95 -19.16 -2.88
N PHE A 55 1.66 -20.47 -2.75
CA PHE A 55 0.28 -20.93 -2.53
C PHE A 55 -0.31 -20.43 -1.20
N GLN A 56 0.51 -20.35 -0.15
CA GLN A 56 0.09 -19.71 1.10
C GLN A 56 -0.20 -18.21 0.91
N ALA A 57 0.61 -17.52 0.10
CA ALA A 57 0.40 -16.11 -0.22
C ALA A 57 -0.87 -15.90 -1.06
N LEU A 58 -1.15 -16.77 -2.04
CA LEU A 58 -2.40 -16.76 -2.79
C LEU A 58 -3.60 -16.93 -1.86
N ARG A 59 -3.56 -17.90 -0.95
CA ARG A 59 -4.64 -18.12 0.01
C ARG A 59 -4.92 -16.87 0.85
N ARG A 60 -3.88 -16.30 1.45
CA ARG A 60 -4.01 -15.06 2.23
C ARG A 60 -4.53 -13.91 1.38
N ARG A 61 -4.08 -13.80 0.14
CA ARG A 61 -4.54 -12.77 -0.80
C ARG A 61 -6.04 -12.88 -1.08
N VAL A 62 -6.55 -14.09 -1.29
CA VAL A 62 -7.99 -14.33 -1.46
C VAL A 62 -8.76 -14.03 -0.18
N GLU A 63 -8.25 -14.44 0.98
CA GLU A 63 -8.87 -14.15 2.28
C GLU A 63 -8.90 -12.65 2.62
N GLU A 64 -7.90 -11.88 2.20
CA GLU A 64 -7.79 -10.43 2.47
C GLU A 64 -8.52 -9.54 1.46
N GLU A 65 -8.49 -9.91 0.17
CA GLU A 65 -8.95 -9.04 -0.92
C GLU A 65 -10.27 -9.51 -1.55
N HIS A 66 -10.61 -10.79 -1.40
CA HIS A 66 -11.76 -11.43 -2.04
C HIS A 66 -12.61 -12.18 -1.01
N ARG A 67 -13.49 -13.07 -1.47
CA ARG A 67 -14.26 -13.95 -0.57
C ARG A 67 -13.45 -15.20 -0.24
N PRO A 68 -13.28 -15.56 1.05
CA PRO A 68 -12.51 -16.76 1.43
C PRO A 68 -12.98 -18.05 0.75
N GLU A 69 -14.29 -18.17 0.49
CA GLU A 69 -14.90 -19.32 -0.17
C GLU A 69 -14.45 -19.48 -1.63
N GLN A 70 -13.94 -18.42 -2.26
CA GLN A 70 -13.45 -18.46 -3.64
C GLN A 70 -12.05 -19.06 -3.77
N TYR A 71 -11.33 -19.32 -2.67
CA TYR A 71 -9.94 -19.80 -2.74
C TYR A 71 -9.77 -21.02 -3.66
N GLN A 72 -10.74 -21.95 -3.65
CA GLN A 72 -10.71 -23.10 -4.54
C GLN A 72 -10.71 -22.69 -6.01
N ALA A 73 -11.58 -21.76 -6.42
CA ALA A 73 -11.65 -21.28 -7.80
C ALA A 73 -10.35 -20.60 -8.25
N TYR A 74 -9.74 -19.76 -7.41
CA TYR A 74 -8.42 -19.16 -7.71
C TYR A 74 -7.32 -20.23 -7.80
N SER A 75 -7.34 -21.21 -6.90
CA SER A 75 -6.38 -22.30 -6.91
C SER A 75 -6.52 -23.14 -8.18
N GLU A 76 -7.73 -23.51 -8.60
CA GLU A 76 -8.00 -24.25 -9.85
C GLU A 76 -7.54 -23.44 -11.07
N ARG A 77 -7.82 -22.13 -11.08
CA ARG A 77 -7.40 -21.23 -12.17
C ARG A 77 -5.89 -21.18 -12.38
N LEU A 78 -5.07 -21.36 -11.33
CA LEU A 78 -3.61 -21.46 -11.49
C LEU A 78 -3.20 -22.64 -12.39
N TYR A 79 -3.91 -23.76 -12.31
CA TYR A 79 -3.63 -24.95 -13.13
C TYR A 79 -4.18 -24.77 -14.53
N GLU A 80 -5.44 -24.34 -14.66
CA GLU A 80 -6.11 -24.20 -15.96
C GLU A 80 -5.45 -23.16 -16.87
N SER A 81 -4.99 -22.06 -16.30
CA SER A 81 -4.32 -20.99 -17.05
C SER A 81 -2.87 -21.30 -17.43
N GLY A 82 -2.28 -22.37 -16.90
CA GLY A 82 -0.84 -22.65 -17.00
C GLY A 82 0.04 -21.70 -16.19
N PHE A 83 -0.53 -20.77 -15.41
CA PHE A 83 0.26 -19.81 -14.63
C PHE A 83 1.12 -20.49 -13.55
N ARG A 84 0.72 -21.68 -13.09
CA ARG A 84 1.51 -22.53 -12.20
C ARG A 84 2.95 -22.74 -12.71
N ASP A 85 3.15 -22.94 -14.01
CA ASP A 85 4.50 -23.13 -14.58
C ASP A 85 5.35 -21.85 -14.47
N THR A 86 4.72 -20.68 -14.56
CA THR A 86 5.39 -19.40 -14.29
C THR A 86 5.81 -19.30 -12.83
N VAL A 87 4.98 -19.74 -11.89
CA VAL A 87 5.31 -19.79 -10.45
C VAL A 87 6.53 -20.67 -10.21
N TYR A 88 6.59 -21.88 -10.80
CA TYR A 88 7.76 -22.76 -10.67
C TYR A 88 9.02 -22.11 -11.24
N ARG A 89 8.97 -21.65 -12.49
CA ARG A 89 10.12 -21.03 -13.16
C ARG A 89 10.65 -19.81 -12.41
N LYS A 90 9.75 -18.94 -11.93
CA LYS A 90 10.14 -17.75 -11.16
C LYS A 90 10.69 -18.10 -9.77
N SER A 91 10.16 -19.14 -9.14
CA SER A 91 10.67 -19.65 -7.85
C SER A 91 12.06 -20.29 -8.00
N ALA A 92 12.30 -21.05 -9.06
CA ALA A 92 13.61 -21.61 -9.38
C ALA A 92 14.65 -20.50 -9.60
N HIS A 93 14.29 -19.46 -10.37
CA HIS A 93 15.17 -18.31 -10.59
C HIS A 93 15.49 -17.57 -9.27
N LEU A 94 14.49 -17.30 -8.42
CA LEU A 94 14.74 -16.67 -7.13
C LEU A 94 15.58 -17.56 -6.20
N SER A 95 15.38 -18.89 -6.23
CA SER A 95 16.22 -19.84 -5.48
C SER A 95 17.70 -19.68 -5.83
N GLU A 96 18.04 -19.62 -7.12
CA GLU A 96 19.42 -19.38 -7.59
C GLU A 96 19.96 -18.02 -7.11
N GLU A 97 19.15 -16.96 -7.22
CA GLU A 97 19.55 -15.63 -6.72
C GLU A 97 19.83 -15.62 -5.22
N LEU A 98 18.97 -16.27 -4.42
CA LEU A 98 19.12 -16.35 -2.97
C LEU A 98 20.37 -17.14 -2.58
N ARG A 99 20.67 -18.25 -3.27
CA ARG A 99 21.92 -19.01 -3.06
C ARG A 99 23.17 -18.19 -3.40
N ARG A 100 23.12 -17.39 -4.46
CA ARG A 100 24.21 -16.48 -4.80
C ARG A 100 24.42 -15.45 -3.68
N LEU A 101 23.36 -14.81 -3.19
CA LEU A 101 23.46 -13.86 -2.06
C LEU A 101 24.01 -14.51 -0.79
N GLU A 102 23.65 -15.78 -0.53
CA GLU A 102 24.20 -16.53 0.60
C GLU A 102 25.71 -16.77 0.45
N GLY A 103 26.15 -17.18 -0.75
CA GLY A 103 27.57 -17.34 -1.06
C GLY A 103 28.38 -16.04 -0.97
N GLU A 104 27.75 -14.89 -1.25
CA GLU A 104 28.32 -13.55 -1.11
C GLU A 104 28.28 -13.02 0.34
N GLY A 105 27.63 -13.72 1.28
CA GLY A 105 27.45 -13.27 2.66
C GLY A 105 26.47 -12.10 2.82
N SER A 106 25.64 -11.83 1.81
CA SER A 106 24.70 -10.69 1.76
C SER A 106 23.24 -11.08 1.99
N ALA A 107 22.94 -12.39 2.13
CA ALA A 107 21.60 -12.93 2.37
C ALA A 107 21.09 -12.72 3.81
N THR A 108 20.94 -11.48 4.25
CA THR A 108 20.27 -11.18 5.53
C THR A 108 18.79 -11.62 5.48
N PRO A 109 18.18 -12.07 6.60
CA PRO A 109 16.77 -12.43 6.65
C PRO A 109 15.84 -11.33 6.11
N ARG A 110 16.18 -10.07 6.38
CA ARG A 110 15.44 -8.92 5.85
C ARG A 110 15.47 -8.86 4.32
N GLU A 111 16.64 -9.03 3.73
CA GLU A 111 16.81 -8.98 2.28
C GLU A 111 16.13 -10.17 1.58
N VAL A 112 16.32 -11.37 2.12
CA VAL A 112 15.65 -12.59 1.62
C VAL A 112 14.14 -12.41 1.65
N ASN A 113 13.58 -12.02 2.79
CA ASN A 113 12.13 -11.81 2.93
C ASN A 113 11.60 -10.68 2.04
N ARG A 114 12.41 -9.65 1.75
CA ARG A 114 12.03 -8.55 0.84
C ARG A 114 11.89 -9.07 -0.58
N ARG A 115 12.86 -9.85 -1.07
CA ARG A 115 12.84 -10.41 -2.44
C ARG A 115 11.69 -11.39 -2.63
N ILE A 116 11.45 -12.28 -1.66
CA ILE A 116 10.34 -13.22 -1.68
C ILE A 116 9.00 -12.48 -1.76
N ARG A 117 8.78 -11.52 -0.87
CA ARG A 117 7.52 -10.75 -0.83
C ARG A 117 7.29 -9.98 -2.13
N ARG A 118 8.33 -9.29 -2.63
CA ARG A 118 8.24 -8.58 -3.91
C ARG A 118 7.85 -9.50 -5.05
N LEU A 119 8.52 -10.65 -5.18
CA LEU A 119 8.22 -11.61 -6.24
C LEU A 119 6.76 -12.11 -6.15
N PHE A 120 6.27 -12.40 -4.95
CA PHE A 120 4.90 -12.89 -4.77
C PHE A 120 3.87 -11.81 -5.01
N GLU A 121 4.09 -10.58 -4.54
CA GLU A 121 3.20 -9.46 -4.83
C GLU A 121 3.05 -9.25 -6.35
N GLU A 122 4.18 -9.23 -7.07
CA GLU A 122 4.19 -9.03 -8.52
C GLU A 122 3.47 -10.16 -9.27
N GLN A 123 3.74 -11.42 -8.90
CA GLN A 123 3.11 -12.58 -9.52
C GLN A 123 1.61 -12.69 -9.18
N LEU A 124 1.22 -12.40 -7.95
CA LEU A 124 -0.19 -12.46 -7.53
C LEU A 124 -1.01 -11.38 -8.22
N ASP A 125 -0.51 -10.14 -8.30
CA ASP A 125 -1.22 -9.08 -9.02
C ASP A 125 -1.37 -9.43 -10.51
N TYR A 126 -0.30 -9.91 -11.16
CA TYR A 126 -0.37 -10.36 -12.57
C TYR A 126 -1.38 -11.48 -12.75
N PHE A 127 -1.33 -12.51 -11.89
CA PHE A 127 -2.24 -13.65 -11.95
C PHE A 127 -3.70 -13.22 -11.80
N ILE A 128 -4.02 -12.45 -10.76
CA ILE A 128 -5.39 -12.03 -10.47
C ILE A 128 -5.93 -11.13 -11.58
N ILE A 129 -5.10 -10.22 -12.11
CA ILE A 129 -5.52 -9.24 -13.12
C ILE A 129 -5.69 -9.88 -14.50
N HIS A 130 -4.81 -10.78 -14.93
CA HIS A 130 -4.89 -11.34 -16.29
C HIS A 130 -5.61 -12.68 -16.37
N HIS A 131 -5.57 -13.49 -15.31
CA HIS A 131 -6.06 -14.86 -15.36
C HIS A 131 -7.32 -15.11 -14.54
N CYS A 132 -7.75 -14.18 -13.67
CA CYS A 132 -8.91 -14.36 -12.79
C CYS A 132 -10.05 -13.35 -13.01
N GLN A 133 -10.07 -12.63 -14.14
CA GLN A 133 -11.04 -11.53 -14.36
C GLN A 133 -12.51 -11.95 -14.18
N ASP A 134 -12.85 -13.16 -14.59
CA ASP A 134 -14.19 -13.76 -14.48
C ASP A 134 -14.53 -14.29 -13.07
N ILE A 135 -13.53 -14.45 -12.21
CA ILE A 135 -13.68 -14.88 -10.81
C ILE A 135 -13.67 -13.66 -9.87
N ASN A 136 -12.99 -12.59 -10.26
CA ASN A 136 -12.86 -11.37 -9.48
C ASN A 136 -14.21 -10.66 -9.33
N GLU A 137 -14.58 -10.33 -8.09
CA GLU A 137 -15.79 -9.51 -7.83
C GLU A 137 -15.59 -8.03 -8.14
N VAL A 138 -14.33 -7.59 -8.15
CA VAL A 138 -13.93 -6.22 -8.42
C VAL A 138 -12.98 -6.22 -9.60
N HIS A 139 -13.28 -5.41 -10.61
CA HIS A 139 -12.39 -5.20 -11.73
C HIS A 139 -11.12 -4.46 -11.27
N LEU A 140 -9.96 -5.02 -11.59
CA LEU A 140 -8.66 -4.42 -11.34
C LEU A 140 -8.00 -4.13 -12.69
N SER A 141 -7.66 -2.86 -12.92
CA SER A 141 -7.07 -2.40 -14.17
C SER A 141 -5.65 -2.95 -14.39
N GLU A 142 -5.33 -3.36 -15.62
CA GLU A 142 -3.97 -3.76 -16.01
C GLU A 142 -2.95 -2.62 -15.86
N SER A 143 -3.40 -1.37 -15.84
CA SER A 143 -2.54 -0.19 -15.60
C SER A 143 -1.77 -0.28 -14.28
N ILE A 144 -2.35 -0.94 -13.26
CA ILE A 144 -1.73 -1.16 -11.95
C ILE A 144 -0.39 -1.90 -12.07
N LEU A 145 -0.28 -2.84 -13.02
CA LEU A 145 0.92 -3.67 -13.20
C LEU A 145 2.15 -2.85 -13.64
N ARG A 146 1.95 -1.67 -14.24
CA ARG A 146 3.04 -0.77 -14.66
C ARG A 146 3.85 -0.23 -13.48
N TRP A 147 3.28 -0.28 -12.27
CA TRP A 147 3.89 0.23 -11.05
C TRP A 147 4.69 -0.82 -10.28
N GLN A 148 4.78 -2.05 -10.80
CA GLN A 148 5.62 -3.10 -10.22
C GLN A 148 7.10 -2.71 -10.29
N GLY A 149 7.79 -2.83 -9.17
CA GLY A 149 9.23 -2.54 -9.08
C GLY A 149 9.67 -1.08 -9.20
N VAL A 150 8.74 -0.12 -9.32
CA VAL A 150 9.04 1.32 -9.42
C VAL A 150 9.44 1.91 -8.06
N SER A 151 10.42 2.82 -8.06
CA SER A 151 10.87 3.58 -6.88
C SER A 151 10.02 4.83 -6.64
N ILE A 152 10.07 5.40 -5.42
CA ILE A 152 9.37 6.66 -5.12
C ILE A 152 9.92 7.85 -5.92
N ASP A 153 11.20 7.80 -6.34
CA ASP A 153 11.83 8.89 -7.08
C ASP A 153 11.40 8.92 -8.56
N ASP A 154 10.98 7.78 -9.09
CA ASP A 154 10.58 7.61 -10.50
C ASP A 154 9.06 7.63 -10.71
N VAL A 155 8.26 7.70 -9.64
CA VAL A 155 6.81 7.53 -9.72
C VAL A 155 6.08 8.86 -9.96
N SER A 156 5.17 8.88 -10.93
CA SER A 156 4.12 9.90 -10.98
C SER A 156 3.02 9.51 -9.99
N LEU A 157 3.06 10.06 -8.77
CA LEU A 157 2.06 9.76 -7.73
C LEU A 157 0.63 10.01 -8.21
N PHE A 158 0.41 11.07 -8.99
CA PHE A 158 -0.91 11.37 -9.54
C PHE A 158 -1.39 10.25 -10.47
N GLN A 159 -0.56 9.80 -11.43
CA GLN A 159 -0.96 8.73 -12.35
C GLN A 159 -1.12 7.39 -11.63
N LEU A 160 -0.24 7.08 -10.66
CA LEU A 160 -0.36 5.88 -9.85
C LEU A 160 -1.71 5.85 -9.12
N VAL A 161 -2.12 6.97 -8.51
CA VAL A 161 -3.43 7.07 -7.83
C VAL A 161 -4.58 6.83 -8.81
N LEU A 162 -4.54 7.43 -10.00
CA LEU A 162 -5.59 7.25 -11.00
C LEU A 162 -5.66 5.82 -11.54
N ASP A 163 -4.52 5.18 -11.79
CA ASP A 163 -4.45 3.80 -12.30
C ASP A 163 -5.00 2.80 -11.29
N TYR A 164 -4.72 3.00 -9.99
CA TYR A 164 -5.24 2.12 -8.94
C TYR A 164 -6.73 2.32 -8.67
N LEU A 165 -7.20 3.57 -8.58
CA LEU A 165 -8.59 3.87 -8.24
C LEU A 165 -9.53 3.72 -9.42
N ASP A 166 -9.02 3.87 -10.65
CA ASP A 166 -9.72 3.55 -11.89
C ASP A 166 -11.15 4.10 -11.93
N PHE A 167 -11.28 5.42 -11.68
CA PHE A 167 -12.58 6.07 -11.56
C PHE A 167 -13.43 6.01 -12.83
N GLY A 168 -12.83 5.67 -13.99
CA GLY A 168 -13.59 5.36 -15.21
C GLY A 168 -14.56 4.20 -15.03
N ASN A 169 -14.28 3.29 -14.09
CA ASN A 169 -15.13 2.18 -13.68
C ASN A 169 -15.81 2.40 -12.32
N GLU A 170 -15.88 3.64 -11.82
CA GLU A 170 -16.56 4.03 -10.57
C GLU A 170 -17.51 5.21 -10.82
N PRO A 171 -18.55 5.05 -11.66
CA PRO A 171 -19.36 6.15 -12.18
C PRO A 171 -20.17 6.90 -11.09
N ASP A 172 -20.39 6.27 -9.95
CA ASP A 172 -21.14 6.86 -8.83
C ASP A 172 -20.28 7.80 -7.97
N GLU A 173 -18.95 7.75 -8.12
CA GLU A 173 -18.02 8.55 -7.34
C GLU A 173 -17.84 9.95 -7.92
N LYS A 174 -18.07 10.98 -7.09
CA LYS A 174 -17.87 12.39 -7.48
C LYS A 174 -16.46 12.84 -7.15
N VAL A 175 -15.56 12.72 -8.12
CA VAL A 175 -14.13 12.99 -7.95
C VAL A 175 -13.71 14.29 -8.64
N TYR A 176 -12.91 15.08 -7.95
CA TYR A 176 -12.30 16.31 -8.43
C TYR A 176 -10.78 16.15 -8.50
N THR A 177 -10.23 16.26 -9.71
CA THR A 177 -8.78 16.30 -9.98
C THR A 177 -8.35 17.63 -10.62
N ASP A 178 -9.27 18.34 -11.26
CA ASP A 178 -9.07 19.69 -11.81
C ASP A 178 -9.64 20.74 -10.85
N PHE A 179 -8.79 21.24 -9.95
CA PHE A 179 -9.18 22.22 -8.93
C PHE A 179 -9.47 23.62 -9.50
N LEU A 180 -9.09 23.90 -10.74
CA LEU A 180 -9.48 25.15 -11.42
C LEU A 180 -10.97 25.12 -11.80
N LYS A 181 -11.51 23.92 -12.04
CA LYS A 181 -12.93 23.70 -12.36
C LYS A 181 -13.78 23.31 -11.15
N MET A 182 -13.16 22.86 -10.05
CA MET A 182 -13.87 22.49 -8.84
C MET A 182 -14.62 23.70 -8.25
N PRO A 183 -15.91 23.57 -7.89
CA PRO A 183 -16.64 24.66 -7.25
C PRO A 183 -15.97 25.13 -5.96
N VAL A 184 -15.76 26.44 -5.83
CA VAL A 184 -15.03 27.04 -4.70
C VAL A 184 -15.61 26.67 -3.34
N ASP A 185 -16.94 26.62 -3.21
CA ASP A 185 -17.59 26.28 -1.95
C ASP A 185 -17.37 24.81 -1.56
N LYS A 186 -17.24 23.91 -2.53
CA LYS A 186 -16.88 22.51 -2.26
C LYS A 186 -15.44 22.40 -1.78
N LEU A 187 -14.51 23.10 -2.43
CA LEU A 187 -13.11 23.12 -2.02
C LEU A 187 -12.95 23.69 -0.60
N LYS A 188 -13.67 24.79 -0.29
CA LYS A 188 -13.73 25.35 1.07
C LYS A 188 -14.31 24.36 2.08
N ASN A 189 -15.36 23.63 1.72
CA ASN A 189 -15.94 22.61 2.60
C ASN A 189 -14.97 21.45 2.84
N ALA A 190 -14.33 20.91 1.80
CA ALA A 190 -13.31 19.88 1.96
C ALA A 190 -12.21 20.36 2.94
N GLY A 191 -11.68 21.57 2.70
CA GLY A 191 -10.68 22.21 3.53
C GLY A 191 -11.09 22.39 5.00
N ARG A 192 -12.36 22.70 5.23
CA ARG A 192 -12.91 22.91 6.58
C ARG A 192 -13.18 21.60 7.31
N PHE A 193 -13.63 20.57 6.60
CA PHE A 193 -14.24 19.40 7.23
C PHE A 193 -13.35 18.17 7.27
N PHE A 194 -12.46 17.94 6.30
CA PHE A 194 -11.65 16.73 6.29
C PHE A 194 -10.28 16.82 5.62
N LEU A 195 -10.02 17.82 4.78
CA LEU A 195 -8.76 17.99 4.06
C LEU A 195 -7.95 19.16 4.63
N PHE A 196 -7.09 18.86 5.60
CA PHE A 196 -6.20 19.84 6.24
C PHE A 196 -4.73 19.51 5.91
N PRO A 197 -4.28 19.76 4.67
CA PRO A 197 -2.92 19.53 4.24
C PRO A 197 -1.94 20.53 4.86
N GLU A 198 -0.68 20.13 4.99
CA GLU A 198 0.39 21.08 5.29
C GLU A 198 0.60 22.06 4.11
N ARG A 199 1.26 23.19 4.35
CA ARG A 199 1.39 24.27 3.34
C ARG A 199 2.02 23.84 2.02
N ASP A 200 2.89 22.84 2.05
CA ASP A 200 3.67 22.32 0.92
C ASP A 200 3.19 20.94 0.45
N GLU A 201 2.05 20.47 0.96
CA GLU A 201 1.45 19.21 0.60
C GLU A 201 0.48 19.39 -0.58
N ARG A 202 0.72 18.65 -1.67
CA ARG A 202 -0.02 18.81 -2.92
C ARG A 202 -1.23 17.89 -2.92
N ILE A 203 -2.41 18.47 -3.13
CA ILE A 203 -3.66 17.71 -3.27
C ILE A 203 -3.66 17.05 -4.65
N LEU A 204 -3.87 15.73 -4.68
CA LEU A 204 -3.99 14.95 -5.91
C LEU A 204 -5.45 14.84 -6.36
N LEU A 205 -6.35 14.57 -5.42
CA LEU A 205 -7.79 14.49 -5.69
C LEU A 205 -8.63 14.72 -4.44
N ILE A 206 -9.91 15.03 -4.68
CA ILE A 206 -10.96 15.09 -3.65
C ILE A 206 -12.17 14.30 -4.15
N CYS A 207 -12.65 13.32 -3.38
CA CYS A 207 -13.93 12.64 -3.61
C CYS A 207 -14.99 13.20 -2.65
N ASP A 208 -16.15 13.60 -3.19
CA ASP A 208 -17.30 14.09 -2.43
C ASP A 208 -18.31 12.96 -2.19
N GLN A 209 -18.43 12.53 -0.94
CA GLN A 209 -19.37 11.48 -0.52
C GLN A 209 -20.53 12.05 0.32
N SER A 210 -20.72 13.37 0.28
CA SER A 210 -21.82 14.00 1.01
C SER A 210 -23.14 13.66 0.34
N LEU A 211 -24.16 13.27 1.10
CA LEU A 211 -25.49 12.92 0.57
C LEU A 211 -26.10 14.01 -0.35
N LEU A 212 -25.86 15.28 -0.03
CA LEU A 212 -26.34 16.44 -0.82
C LEU A 212 -25.26 17.02 -1.75
N GLY A 213 -24.12 16.34 -1.93
CA GLY A 213 -23.02 16.80 -2.76
C GLY A 213 -22.37 18.09 -2.27
N GLY A 214 -22.33 18.32 -0.96
CA GLY A 214 -21.74 19.51 -0.35
C GLY A 214 -20.24 19.45 -0.09
N CYS A 215 -19.59 18.29 -0.30
CA CYS A 215 -18.18 18.05 -0.01
C CYS A 215 -17.77 18.32 1.46
N LYS A 216 -18.66 18.00 2.40
CA LYS A 216 -18.39 18.07 3.86
C LYS A 216 -17.99 16.71 4.45
N GLU A 217 -18.16 15.67 3.65
CA GLU A 217 -17.88 14.25 3.88
C GLU A 217 -17.29 13.71 2.57
N GLY A 218 -16.41 12.72 2.70
CA GLY A 218 -15.62 12.22 1.58
C GLY A 218 -14.19 11.89 1.96
N PHE A 219 -13.34 11.80 0.96
CA PHE A 219 -11.92 11.56 1.14
C PHE A 219 -11.07 12.34 0.14
N ALA A 220 -9.79 12.48 0.44
CA ALA A 220 -8.82 13.15 -0.41
C ALA A 220 -7.47 12.44 -0.31
N LEU A 221 -6.76 12.40 -1.44
CA LEU A 221 -5.37 11.98 -1.49
C LEU A 221 -4.49 13.19 -1.79
N THR A 222 -3.38 13.25 -1.10
CA THR A 222 -2.29 14.19 -1.37
C THR A 222 -1.04 13.41 -1.76
N ASP A 223 0.07 14.10 -2.01
CA ASP A 223 1.36 13.43 -2.18
C ASP A 223 1.92 12.83 -0.88
N ARG A 224 1.30 13.05 0.29
CA ARG A 224 1.80 12.61 1.60
C ARG A 224 0.84 11.77 2.43
N ALA A 225 -0.47 11.95 2.25
CA ALA A 225 -1.46 11.41 3.16
C ALA A 225 -2.79 11.09 2.48
N PHE A 226 -3.52 10.21 3.15
CA PHE A 226 -4.93 9.96 2.92
C PHE A 226 -5.75 10.66 4.01
N TYR A 227 -6.73 11.46 3.59
CA TYR A 227 -7.64 12.21 4.43
C TYR A 227 -9.06 11.71 4.20
N TRP A 228 -9.85 11.54 5.25
CA TRP A 228 -11.25 11.16 5.07
C TRP A 228 -12.14 11.57 6.23
N LYS A 229 -13.43 11.63 5.96
CA LYS A 229 -14.48 11.78 6.94
C LYS A 229 -15.74 11.10 6.45
N ALA A 230 -16.09 10.00 7.11
CA ALA A 230 -17.37 9.34 6.93
C ALA A 230 -18.50 10.11 7.66
N GLN A 231 -19.74 9.79 7.29
CA GLN A 231 -20.92 10.40 7.89
C GLN A 231 -20.97 10.17 9.41
N LEU A 232 -21.29 11.22 10.18
CA LEU A 232 -21.30 11.23 11.65
C LEU A 232 -19.94 10.86 12.31
N GLN A 233 -18.86 10.79 11.55
CA GLN A 233 -17.52 10.54 12.08
C GLN A 233 -16.70 11.84 12.15
N THR A 234 -15.67 11.80 12.98
CA THR A 234 -14.62 12.82 12.98
C THR A 234 -13.69 12.60 11.78
N ALA A 235 -13.13 13.69 11.27
CA ALA A 235 -12.16 13.61 10.21
C ALA A 235 -10.89 12.91 10.67
N ARG A 236 -10.26 12.19 9.74
CA ARG A 236 -9.08 11.37 9.96
C ARG A 236 -8.05 11.66 8.88
N LYS A 237 -6.79 11.38 9.23
CA LYS A 237 -5.63 11.48 8.37
C LYS A 237 -4.68 10.33 8.68
N VAL A 238 -4.11 9.74 7.64
CA VAL A 238 -2.94 8.85 7.77
C VAL A 238 -1.88 9.27 6.76
N LEU A 239 -0.67 9.55 7.25
CA LEU A 239 0.50 9.73 6.39
C LEU A 239 0.87 8.36 5.82
N TYR A 240 1.23 8.26 4.53
CA TYR A 240 1.54 6.98 3.91
C TYR A 240 2.67 6.23 4.64
N ARG A 241 3.71 6.94 5.05
CA ARG A 241 4.83 6.42 5.87
C ARG A 241 4.45 5.92 7.27
N ASN A 242 3.29 6.33 7.78
CA ASN A 242 2.76 5.97 9.10
C ASN A 242 1.54 5.02 8.98
N LEU A 243 1.32 4.43 7.80
CA LEU A 243 0.26 3.45 7.62
C LEU A 243 0.65 2.14 8.32
N GLU A 244 -0.05 1.82 9.40
CA GLU A 244 0.22 0.63 10.22
C GLU A 244 -0.58 -0.57 9.74
N SER A 245 -1.85 -0.36 9.39
CA SER A 245 -2.73 -1.42 8.90
C SER A 245 -3.81 -0.88 7.97
N VAL A 246 -4.11 -1.62 6.91
CA VAL A 246 -5.36 -1.51 6.16
C VAL A 246 -5.94 -2.90 6.04
N ARG A 247 -7.14 -3.10 6.58
CA ARG A 247 -7.86 -4.37 6.53
C ARG A 247 -9.24 -4.16 5.95
N ARG A 248 -9.68 -5.10 5.13
CA ARG A 248 -11.06 -5.19 4.68
C ARG A 248 -11.87 -5.96 5.72
N GLU A 249 -13.06 -5.47 6.04
CA GLU A 249 -14.02 -6.09 6.92
C GLU A 249 -15.36 -6.11 6.18
N LYS A 250 -15.71 -7.24 5.56
CA LYS A 250 -16.86 -7.35 4.65
C LYS A 250 -16.82 -6.27 3.55
N ASP A 251 -17.62 -5.23 3.73
CA ASP A 251 -17.85 -4.19 2.73
C ASP A 251 -17.12 -2.88 3.03
N TRP A 252 -16.38 -2.78 4.14
CA TRP A 252 -15.65 -1.55 4.52
C TRP A 252 -14.17 -1.81 4.81
N LEU A 253 -13.41 -0.73 4.99
CA LEU A 253 -12.02 -0.77 5.43
C LEU A 253 -11.86 -0.31 6.89
N LEU A 254 -10.87 -0.90 7.56
CA LEU A 254 -10.26 -0.37 8.77
C LEU A 254 -8.85 0.11 8.43
N ILE A 255 -8.66 1.43 8.44
CA ILE A 255 -7.38 2.11 8.21
C ILE A 255 -6.84 2.56 9.57
N ASN A 256 -5.77 1.94 10.05
CA ASN A 256 -5.27 2.07 11.43
C ASN A 256 -6.38 1.92 12.48
N GLY A 257 -7.30 0.96 12.25
CA GLY A 257 -8.45 0.71 13.13
C GLY A 257 -9.62 1.68 12.98
N HIS A 258 -9.53 2.66 12.09
CA HIS A 258 -10.61 3.62 11.83
C HIS A 258 -11.41 3.24 10.59
N PHE A 259 -12.73 3.35 10.70
CA PHE A 259 -13.68 3.05 9.63
C PHE A 259 -13.49 3.96 8.41
N PHE A 260 -13.51 3.35 7.23
CA PHE A 260 -13.65 4.01 5.94
C PHE A 260 -14.55 3.14 5.04
N HIS A 261 -15.42 3.77 4.26
CA HIS A 261 -16.20 3.10 3.24
C HIS A 261 -16.57 4.08 2.13
N ALA A 262 -16.43 3.65 0.88
CA ALA A 262 -16.93 4.35 -0.30
C ALA A 262 -17.90 3.48 -1.10
N SER A 263 -17.35 2.46 -1.75
CA SER A 263 -18.07 1.44 -2.47
C SER A 263 -17.32 0.13 -2.30
N TYR A 264 -17.98 -1.01 -2.51
CA TYR A 264 -17.33 -2.32 -2.42
C TYR A 264 -16.11 -2.44 -3.35
N SER A 265 -16.19 -1.84 -4.55
CA SER A 265 -15.11 -1.83 -5.54
C SER A 265 -13.99 -0.86 -5.15
N LEU A 266 -14.35 0.39 -4.84
CA LEU A 266 -13.38 1.43 -4.54
C LEU A 266 -12.61 1.15 -3.24
N ASP A 267 -13.25 0.52 -2.25
CA ASP A 267 -12.58 0.12 -1.01
C ASP A 267 -11.45 -0.89 -1.28
N LEU A 268 -11.64 -1.86 -2.17
CA LEU A 268 -10.56 -2.78 -2.55
C LEU A 268 -9.43 -2.04 -3.26
N LYS A 269 -9.77 -1.23 -4.25
CA LYS A 269 -8.81 -0.44 -5.04
C LYS A 269 -7.99 0.49 -4.15
N LEU A 270 -8.66 1.18 -3.21
CA LEU A 270 -8.02 2.05 -2.23
C LEU A 270 -7.13 1.27 -1.27
N MET A 271 -7.55 0.11 -0.78
CA MET A 271 -6.69 -0.73 0.07
C MET A 271 -5.40 -1.10 -0.66
N LYS A 272 -5.48 -1.54 -1.92
CA LYS A 272 -4.31 -1.86 -2.73
C LYS A 272 -3.41 -0.64 -2.95
N LEU A 273 -4.01 0.51 -3.24
CA LEU A 273 -3.30 1.79 -3.38
C LEU A 273 -2.57 2.19 -2.10
N LEU A 274 -3.22 2.12 -0.93
CA LEU A 274 -2.61 2.51 0.33
C LEU A 274 -1.46 1.55 0.72
N LYS A 275 -1.63 0.24 0.49
CA LYS A 275 -0.53 -0.73 0.65
C LYS A 275 0.65 -0.40 -0.27
N LYS A 276 0.38 -0.07 -1.55
CA LYS A 276 1.42 0.33 -2.52
C LYS A 276 2.14 1.62 -2.09
N LEU A 277 1.39 2.66 -1.73
CA LEU A 277 1.96 3.93 -1.30
C LEU A 277 2.81 3.77 -0.05
N ASN A 278 2.34 3.04 0.97
CA ASN A 278 3.16 2.73 2.15
C ASN A 278 4.45 2.02 1.75
N GLY A 279 4.38 1.00 0.88
CA GLY A 279 5.56 0.27 0.39
C GLY A 279 6.59 1.15 -0.34
N LEU A 280 6.17 2.23 -1.01
CA LEU A 280 7.10 3.18 -1.65
C LEU A 280 7.84 4.08 -0.63
N TYR A 281 7.30 4.24 0.58
CA TYR A 281 7.89 5.08 1.64
C TYR A 281 8.70 4.30 2.69
N GLN A 282 8.87 2.98 2.53
CA GLN A 282 9.63 2.09 3.45
C GLN A 282 11.00 1.73 2.88
#